data_AF-K7PI09-F1
#
_entry.id   AF-K7PI09-F1
#
_cell.length_a   1.000
_cell.length_b   1.000
_cell.length_c   1.000
_cell.angle_alpha   90.00
_cell.angle_beta   90.00
_cell.angle_gamma   90.00
#
_symmetry.space_group_name_H-M   'P 1'
#
loop_
_entity.id
_entity.type
_entity.pdbx_description
1 polymer ?
#
loop_
_entity_poly.entity_id
_entity_poly.type
_entity_poly.pdbx_seq_one_letter_code
_entity_poly.pdbx_strand_id
1 'polypeptide(L)' 'HLRLELLEGIVAYHSGDIEKAKKSLNSARSRCLLLQVPDEELSLLMGMGYGERSAKRALRMNNQDVERAVNFLV' A
#
# COMPACT_ATOMS: atom_id res chain seq x y z
N HIS A 1 7.41 10.98 -0.79
CA HIS A 1 8.20 10.52 -1.96
C HIS A 1 7.39 9.93 -3.11
N LEU A 2 6.22 9.31 -2.89
CA LEU A 2 5.37 8.74 -3.96
C LEU A 2 4.97 9.72 -5.08
N ARG A 3 4.75 11.00 -4.72
CA ARG A 3 4.34 12.05 -5.65
C ARG A 3 5.43 12.46 -6.64
N LEU A 4 6.70 12.27 -6.27
CA LEU A 4 7.86 12.62 -7.10
C LEU A 4 8.12 11.54 -8.16
N GLU A 5 8.06 10.27 -7.77
CA GLU A 5 8.23 9.12 -8.69
C GLU A 5 7.13 9.07 -9.77
N LEU A 6 5.90 9.50 -9.44
CA LEU A 6 4.80 9.63 -10.41
C LEU A 6 5.05 10.75 -11.44
N LEU A 7 5.55 11.90 -11.00
CA LEU A 7 5.86 13.02 -11.90
C LEU A 7 7.05 12.69 -12.82
N GLU A 8 8.07 12.00 -12.30
CA GLU A 8 9.19 11.51 -13.12
C GLU A 8 8.76 10.49 -14.17
N GLY A 9 7.81 9.60 -13.84
CA GLY A 9 7.23 8.66 -14.80
C GLY A 9 6.46 9.35 -15.93
N ILE A 10 5.70 10.40 -15.62
CA ILE A 10 4.94 11.18 -16.62
C ILE A 10 5.89 11.98 -17.52
N VAL A 11 6.92 12.60 -16.93
CA VAL A 11 7.97 13.32 -17.69
C VAL A 11 8.74 12.35 -18.60
N ALA A 12 9.16 11.19 -18.10
CA ALA A 12 9.87 10.18 -18.91
C ALA A 12 9.03 9.58 -20.05
N TYR A 13 7.71 9.42 -19.84
CA TYR A 13 6.78 8.98 -20.88
C TYR A 13 6.66 9.99 -22.02
N HIS A 14 6.64 11.28 -21.71
CA HIS A 14 6.69 12.35 -22.73
C HIS A 14 8.06 12.47 -23.42
N SER A 15 9.14 12.06 -22.76
CA SER A 15 10.51 12.08 -23.31
C SER A 15 10.84 10.91 -24.26
N GLY A 16 9.91 9.96 -24.46
CA GLY A 16 10.09 8.81 -25.36
C GLY A 16 10.89 7.63 -24.75
N ASP A 17 11.23 7.68 -23.46
CA ASP A 17 12.05 6.68 -22.78
C ASP A 17 11.18 5.73 -21.93
N ILE A 18 10.45 4.86 -22.63
CA ILE A 18 9.40 3.98 -22.06
C ILE A 18 9.96 2.99 -21.03
N GLU A 19 11.19 2.52 -21.21
CA GLU A 19 11.82 1.57 -20.29
C GLU A 19 12.11 2.20 -18.92
N LYS A 20 12.56 3.47 -18.91
CA LYS A 20 12.82 4.22 -17.69
C LYS A 20 11.50 4.55 -16.97
N ALA A 21 10.46 4.92 -17.72
CA ALA A 21 9.12 5.13 -17.18
C ALA A 21 8.55 3.84 -16.54
N LYS A 22 8.67 2.68 -17.20
CA LYS A 22 8.27 1.38 -16.67
C LYS A 22 8.97 1.05 -15.36
N LYS A 23 10.28 1.28 -15.29
CA LYS A 23 11.08 0.95 -14.11
C LYS A 23 10.68 1.81 -12.90
N SER A 24 10.51 3.12 -13.11
CA SER A 24 10.04 4.04 -12.06
C SER A 24 8.59 3.76 -11.64
N LEU A 25 7.69 3.50 -12.60
CA LEU A 25 6.29 3.13 -12.31
C LEU A 25 6.18 1.80 -11.58
N ASN A 26 6.99 0.79 -11.93
CA ASN A 26 7.01 -0.47 -11.20
C ASN A 26 7.54 -0.29 -9.77
N SER A 27 8.59 0.50 -9.58
CA SER A 27 9.09 0.79 -8.22
C SER A 27 8.04 1.51 -7.37
N ALA A 28 7.39 2.53 -7.93
CA ALA A 28 6.29 3.24 -7.27
C ALA A 28 5.10 2.32 -6.99
N ARG A 29 4.74 1.44 -7.93
CA ARG A 29 3.68 0.43 -7.76
C ARG A 29 4.02 -0.55 -6.64
N SER A 30 5.24 -1.08 -6.60
CA SER A 30 5.68 -1.99 -5.53
C SER A 30 5.63 -1.31 -4.16
N ARG A 31 6.05 -0.05 -4.08
CA ARG A 31 5.95 0.75 -2.85
C ARG A 31 4.50 1.07 -2.47
N CYS A 32 3.64 1.30 -3.46
CA CYS A 32 2.21 1.53 -3.24
C CYS A 32 1.50 0.27 -2.74
N LEU A 33 1.85 -0.90 -3.28
CA LEU A 33 1.35 -2.20 -2.82
C LEU A 33 1.80 -2.51 -1.38
N LEU A 34 3.04 -2.17 -1.02
CA LEU A 34 3.53 -2.31 0.35
C LEU A 34 2.82 -1.38 1.35
N LEU A 35 2.22 -0.28 0.89
CA LEU A 35 1.56 0.73 1.73
C LEU A 35 0.04 0.62 1.75
N GLN A 36 -0.55 -0.05 0.74
CA GLN A 36 -1.97 -0.36 0.70
C GLN A 36 -2.26 -1.47 1.69
N VAL A 37 -3.08 -1.16 2.68
CA VAL A 37 -3.77 -2.18 3.47
C VAL A 37 -5.01 -2.54 2.65
N PRO A 38 -5.23 -3.81 2.29
CA PRO A 38 -6.43 -4.25 1.59
C PRO A 38 -7.68 -3.81 2.35
N ASP A 39 -8.58 -3.11 1.66
CA ASP A 39 -9.80 -2.58 2.28
C ASP A 39 -10.73 -3.69 2.81
N GLU A 40 -10.65 -4.90 2.24
CA GLU A 40 -11.40 -6.09 2.73
C GLU A 40 -10.96 -6.51 4.14
N GLU A 41 -9.66 -6.62 4.38
CA GLU A 41 -9.09 -7.02 5.67
C GLU A 41 -9.34 -5.96 6.74
N LEU A 42 -9.23 -4.69 6.35
CA LEU A 42 -9.57 -3.56 7.20
C LEU A 42 -11.06 -3.56 7.55
N SER A 43 -11.92 -3.80 6.56
CA SER A 43 -13.37 -3.88 6.75
C SER A 43 -13.76 -5.03 7.67
N LEU A 44 -13.08 -6.18 7.57
CA LEU A 44 -13.27 -7.32 8.45
C LEU A 44 -12.93 -6.97 9.91
N LEU A 45 -11.76 -6.37 10.16
CA LEU A 45 -11.37 -5.93 11.50
C LEU A 45 -12.32 -4.84 12.05
N MET A 46 -12.74 -3.91 11.20
CA MET A 46 -13.73 -2.90 11.60
C MET A 46 -15.10 -3.50 11.90
N GLY A 47 -15.52 -4.52 11.14
CA GLY A 47 -16.74 -5.29 11.39
C GLY A 47 -16.71 -6.08 12.70
N MET A 48 -15.52 -6.46 13.16
CA MET A 48 -15.31 -7.04 14.51
C MET A 48 -15.36 -6.00 15.63
N GLY A 49 -15.47 -4.70 15.31
CA GLY A 49 -15.55 -3.61 16.28
C GLY A 49 -14.22 -2.90 16.57
N TYR A 50 -13.13 -3.26 15.89
CA TYR A 50 -11.86 -2.56 16.04
C TYR A 50 -11.86 -1.22 15.31
N GLY A 51 -11.28 -0.19 15.93
CA GLY A 51 -11.17 1.14 15.30
C GLY A 51 -10.32 1.09 14.02
N GLU A 52 -10.68 1.90 13.02
CA GLU A 52 -9.98 1.94 11.72
C GLU A 52 -8.46 2.13 11.86
N ARG A 53 -8.04 3.02 12.78
CA ARG A 53 -6.61 3.31 13.02
C ARG A 53 -5.87 2.12 13.62
N SER A 54 -6.49 1.41 14.58
CA SER A 54 -5.90 0.24 15.21
C SER A 54 -5.85 -0.94 14.24
N ALA A 55 -6.91 -1.16 13.45
CA ALA A 55 -6.97 -2.17 12.42
C ALA A 55 -5.91 -1.97 11.32
N LYS A 56 -5.79 -0.74 10.78
CA LYS A 56 -4.72 -0.40 9.81
C LYS A 56 -3.33 -0.62 10.38
N ARG A 57 -3.10 -0.29 11.65
CA ARG A 57 -1.80 -0.49 12.31
C ARG A 57 -1.50 -1.99 12.48
N ALA A 58 -2.46 -2.76 12.94
CA ALA A 58 -2.31 -4.20 13.14
C ALA A 58 -2.04 -4.93 11.82
N LEU A 59 -2.75 -4.60 10.74
CA LEU A 59 -2.52 -5.19 9.41
C LEU A 59 -1.14 -4.82 8.85
N ARG A 60 -0.70 -3.57 9.03
CA ARG A 60 0.66 -3.16 8.62
C ARG A 60 1.76 -3.87 9.40
N MET A 61 1.55 -4.10 10.70
CA MET A 61 2.55 -4.77 11.56
C MET A 61 2.60 -6.27 11.32
N ASN A 62 1.49 -6.87 10.88
CA ASN A 62 1.38 -8.31 10.66
C ASN A 62 1.43 -8.71 9.17
N ASN A 63 1.97 -7.86 8.29
CA ASN A 63 2.07 -8.13 6.85
C ASN A 63 0.73 -8.55 6.21
N GLN A 64 -0.36 -7.85 6.53
CA GLN A 64 -1.71 -8.12 6.00
C GLN A 64 -2.33 -9.46 6.46
N ASP A 65 -1.73 -10.13 7.43
CA ASP A 65 -2.31 -11.32 8.06
C ASP A 65 -3.39 -10.92 9.08
N VAL A 66 -4.66 -11.16 8.74
CA VAL A 66 -5.82 -10.84 9.59
C VAL A 66 -5.78 -11.58 10.91
N GLU A 67 -5.43 -12.87 10.91
CA GLU A 67 -5.48 -13.71 12.11
C GLU A 67 -4.43 -13.23 13.13
N ARG A 68 -3.23 -12.91 12.65
CA ARG A 68 -2.19 -12.29 13.47
C ARG A 68 -2.55 -10.86 13.88
N ALA A 69 -3.22 -10.09 13.02
CA ALA A 69 -3.69 -8.76 13.34
C ALA A 69 -4.74 -8.75 14.45
N VAL A 70 -5.69 -9.71 14.44
CA VAL A 70 -6.66 -9.89 15.52
C VAL A 70 -5.96 -10.26 16.82
N ASN A 71 -5.03 -11.22 16.79
CA ASN A 71 -4.23 -11.61 17.96
C ASN A 71 -3.37 -10.47 18.51
N PHE A 72 -3.02 -9.47 17.70
CA PHE A 72 -2.29 -8.28 18.13
C PHE A 72 -3.20 -7.18 18.71
N LEU A 73 -4.51 -7.24 18.45
CA LEU A 73 -5.50 -6.25 18.89
C LEU A 73 -6.27 -6.67 20.16
N VAL A 74 -6.24 -7.96 20.51
CA VAL A 74 -6.74 -8.55 21.77
C VAL A 74 -5.68 -8.44 22.87
#